data_AF-A0AAP1WET5-F1
#
_entry.id   AF-A0AAP1WET5-F1
#
_cell.length_a   1.000
_cell.length_b   1.000
_cell.length_c   1.000
_cell.angle_alpha   90.00
_cell.angle_beta   90.00
_cell.angle_gamma   90.00
#
_symmetry.space_group_name_H-M   'P 1'
#
loop_
_entity.id
_entity.type
_entity.pdbx_description
1 polymer ?
#
loop_
_entity_poly.entity_id
_entity_poly.type
_entity_poly.pdbx_seq_one_letter_code
_entity_poly.pdbx_strand_id
1 'polypeptide(L)'
;RVSGQTQFNGVNVLAKDGSMKIQVGANDGETITIDLKKIDSDTLGLNGFNVNGKGTITNKAATVSDLTSAGAKLNTTTGLYDLKTENTLLTTDAAFDKLGNGDK
;
A
#
# COMPACT_ATOMS: atom_id res chain seq x y z
N ARG A 1 3.16 18.75 -8.40
CA ARG A 1 3.43 20.04 -9.09
C ARG A 1 2.34 20.38 -10.10
N VAL A 2 2.23 19.63 -11.22
CA VAL A 2 1.21 19.87 -12.25
C VAL A 2 -0.20 19.88 -11.64
N SER A 3 -0.58 18.84 -10.88
CA SER A 3 -1.88 18.76 -10.19
C SER A 3 -2.26 20.01 -9.39
N GLY A 4 -1.31 20.63 -8.67
CA GLY A 4 -1.56 21.79 -7.82
C GLY A 4 -1.43 23.15 -8.53
N GLN A 5 -0.89 23.19 -9.74
CA GLN A 5 -0.61 24.44 -10.47
C GLN A 5 -1.45 24.60 -11.74
N THR A 6 -1.95 23.52 -12.33
CA THR A 6 -2.82 23.58 -13.49
C THR A 6 -4.13 24.25 -13.10
N GLN A 7 -4.35 25.45 -13.65
CA GLN A 7 -5.53 26.25 -13.37
C GLN A 7 -6.13 26.80 -14.66
N PHE A 8 -7.45 27.01 -14.63
CA PHE A 8 -8.16 27.77 -15.64
C PHE A 8 -9.02 28.81 -14.94
N ASN A 9 -8.80 30.09 -15.27
CA ASN A 9 -9.48 31.22 -14.65
C ASN A 9 -9.47 31.18 -13.10
N GLY A 10 -8.35 30.79 -12.50
CA GLY A 10 -8.18 30.67 -11.04
C GLY A 10 -8.75 29.39 -10.42
N VAL A 11 -9.37 28.50 -11.20
CA VAL A 11 -9.86 27.20 -10.72
C VAL A 11 -8.79 26.13 -10.95
N ASN A 12 -8.31 25.52 -9.88
CA ASN A 12 -7.34 24.42 -9.94
C ASN A 12 -8.03 23.11 -10.33
N VAL A 13 -7.98 22.77 -11.62
CA VAL A 13 -8.81 21.73 -12.24
C VAL A 13 -8.41 20.29 -11.89
N LEU A 14 -7.23 20.07 -11.30
CA LEU A 14 -6.73 18.74 -10.90
C LEU A 14 -6.49 18.58 -9.40
N ALA A 15 -6.65 19.65 -8.62
CA ALA A 15 -6.23 19.67 -7.21
C ALA A 15 -7.27 19.08 -6.25
N LYS A 16 -8.55 19.00 -6.67
CA LYS A 16 -9.67 18.52 -5.87
C LYS A 16 -10.78 17.97 -6.74
N ASP A 17 -11.60 17.11 -6.14
CA ASP A 17 -12.87 16.72 -6.72
C ASP A 17 -13.84 17.91 -6.71
N GLY A 18 -14.64 18.03 -7.77
CA GLY A 18 -15.62 19.09 -7.92
C GLY A 18 -16.39 18.99 -9.23
N SER A 19 -17.18 20.01 -9.53
CA SER A 19 -17.84 20.14 -10.83
C SER A 19 -17.75 21.58 -11.31
N MET A 20 -17.62 21.76 -12.62
CA MET A 20 -17.65 23.06 -13.28
C MET A 20 -18.79 23.05 -14.29
N LYS A 21 -19.76 23.94 -14.11
CA LYS A 21 -20.90 24.08 -15.01
C LYS A 21 -20.62 25.20 -16.01
N ILE A 22 -20.80 24.88 -17.28
CA ILE A 22 -20.65 25.84 -18.38
C ILE A 22 -22.03 25.99 -19.01
N GLN A 23 -22.60 27.19 -18.91
CA GLN A 23 -23.81 27.57 -19.65
C GLN A 23 -23.46 27.66 -21.14
N VAL A 24 -24.08 26.82 -21.95
CA VAL A 24 -23.80 26.72 -23.40
C VAL A 24 -24.97 27.16 -24.28
N GLY A 25 -26.16 27.32 -23.69
CA GLY A 25 -27.34 27.79 -24.39
C GLY A 25 -27.79 29.19 -23.93
N ALA A 26 -28.81 29.73 -24.60
CA ALA A 26 -29.32 31.07 -24.37
C ALA A 26 -30.23 31.19 -23.13
N ASN A 27 -30.75 30.08 -22.62
CA ASN A 27 -31.69 30.05 -21.50
C ASN A 27 -31.04 29.44 -20.25
N ASP A 28 -31.36 29.97 -19.07
CA ASP A 28 -30.83 29.48 -17.79
C ASP A 28 -31.04 27.96 -17.62
N GLY A 29 -29.95 27.24 -17.31
CA GLY A 29 -29.98 25.80 -17.05
C GLY A 29 -29.49 24.94 -18.22
N GLU A 30 -29.34 25.49 -19.42
CA GLU A 30 -28.68 24.83 -20.56
C GLU A 30 -27.16 24.74 -20.32
N THR A 31 -26.76 23.82 -19.43
CA THR A 31 -25.38 23.68 -18.96
C THR A 31 -24.75 22.34 -19.35
N ILE A 32 -23.45 22.37 -19.69
CA ILE A 32 -22.58 21.20 -19.67
C ILE A 32 -21.85 21.18 -18.34
N THR A 33 -21.91 20.05 -17.63
CA THR A 33 -21.15 19.85 -16.39
C THR A 33 -19.88 19.08 -16.69
N ILE A 34 -18.75 19.63 -16.27
CA ILE A 34 -17.45 18.98 -16.30
C ILE A 34 -17.13 18.54 -14.88
N ASP A 35 -17.03 17.24 -14.66
CA ASP A 35 -16.63 16.68 -13.37
C ASP A 35 -15.10 16.74 -13.25
N LEU A 36 -14.65 17.46 -12.22
CA LEU A 36 -13.24 17.57 -11.86
C LEU A 36 -12.89 16.47 -10.88
N LYS A 37 -11.73 15.85 -11.08
CA LYS A 37 -11.19 14.82 -10.20
C LYS A 37 -9.81 15.24 -9.70
N LYS A 38 -9.55 14.96 -8.42
CA LYS A 38 -8.22 15.10 -7.86
C LYS A 38 -7.30 14.06 -8.49
N ILE A 39 -6.30 14.52 -9.23
CA ILE A 39 -5.31 13.66 -9.88
C ILE A 39 -3.93 14.06 -9.36
N ASP A 40 -3.38 13.27 -8.45
CA ASP A 40 -1.99 13.37 -8.00
C ASP A 40 -1.40 11.98 -7.71
N SER A 41 -0.12 11.93 -7.32
CA SER A 41 0.57 10.67 -7.06
C SER A 41 -0.11 9.83 -5.98
N ASP A 42 -0.78 10.47 -5.01
CA ASP A 42 -1.56 9.81 -3.98
C ASP A 42 -2.81 9.17 -4.58
N THR A 43 -3.65 9.93 -5.31
CA THR A 43 -4.90 9.40 -5.87
C THR A 43 -4.68 8.41 -7.00
N LEU A 44 -3.53 8.46 -7.67
CA LEU A 44 -3.10 7.46 -8.66
C LEU A 44 -2.41 6.25 -8.02
N GLY A 45 -2.19 6.23 -6.70
CA GLY A 45 -1.53 5.10 -6.02
C GLY A 45 -0.05 4.93 -6.37
N LEU A 46 0.61 5.99 -6.83
CA LEU A 46 2.01 5.98 -7.25
C LEU A 46 2.98 6.39 -6.15
N ASN A 47 2.47 6.65 -4.95
CA ASN A 47 3.33 6.86 -3.79
C ASN A 47 4.24 5.65 -3.62
N GLY A 48 5.55 5.89 -3.61
CA GLY A 48 6.57 4.85 -3.51
C GLY A 48 6.86 4.02 -4.74
N PHE A 49 6.19 4.28 -5.85
CA PHE A 49 6.57 3.67 -7.11
C PHE A 49 8.03 4.00 -7.40
N ASN A 50 8.84 2.96 -7.54
CA ASN A 50 10.27 3.10 -7.73
C ASN A 50 10.83 1.88 -8.47
N VAL A 51 11.83 2.12 -9.31
CA VAL A 51 12.49 1.10 -10.15
C VAL A 51 13.93 0.80 -9.70
N ASN A 52 14.46 1.51 -8.70
CA ASN A 52 15.84 1.34 -8.22
C ASN A 52 15.99 0.33 -7.06
N GLY A 53 14.91 -0.40 -6.71
CA GLY A 53 14.92 -1.49 -5.72
C GLY A 53 14.92 -1.06 -4.25
N LYS A 54 15.08 0.23 -3.93
CA LYS A 54 14.96 0.75 -2.57
C LYS A 54 13.57 1.32 -2.37
N GLY A 55 12.67 0.56 -1.75
CA GLY A 55 11.33 1.03 -1.42
C GLY A 55 11.43 2.36 -0.66
N THR A 56 10.85 3.43 -1.19
CA THR A 56 10.88 4.77 -0.58
C THR A 56 9.71 5.02 0.36
N ILE A 57 8.71 4.14 0.36
CA ILE A 57 7.68 4.12 1.39
C ILE A 57 8.10 3.20 2.50
N THR A 58 7.99 3.70 3.72
CA THR A 58 7.97 2.87 4.91
C THR A 58 6.83 1.87 4.78
N ASN A 59 7.12 0.58 4.98
CA ASN A 59 6.07 -0.42 5.12
C ASN A 59 5.08 0.02 6.20
N LYS A 60 3.82 -0.35 6.04
CA LYS A 60 2.82 -0.26 7.11
C LYS A 60 3.45 -0.82 8.39
N ALA A 61 3.47 -0.03 9.46
CA ALA A 61 3.96 -0.50 10.74
C ALA A 61 3.13 -1.73 11.16
N ALA A 62 3.80 -2.81 11.54
CA ALA A 62 3.12 -4.00 12.04
C ALA A 62 2.42 -3.64 13.35
N THR A 63 1.15 -4.02 13.46
CA THR A 63 0.43 -3.97 14.73
C THR A 63 0.78 -5.19 15.58
N VAL A 64 0.45 -5.13 16.87
CA VAL A 64 0.53 -6.31 17.75
C VAL A 64 -0.25 -7.50 17.17
N SER A 65 -1.43 -7.23 16.56
CA SER A 65 -2.25 -8.26 15.94
C SER A 65 -1.54 -8.94 14.76
N ASP A 66 -0.87 -8.16 13.92
CA ASP A 66 -0.12 -8.68 12.76
C ASP A 66 1.02 -9.59 13.25
N LEU A 67 1.73 -9.13 14.28
CA LEU A 67 2.84 -9.87 14.89
C LEU A 67 2.36 -11.18 15.53
N THR A 68 1.27 -11.16 16.30
CA THR A 68 0.70 -12.38 16.89
C THR A 68 0.16 -13.34 15.85
N SER A 69 -0.42 -12.83 14.75
CA SER A 69 -0.94 -13.66 13.65
C SER A 69 0.19 -14.34 12.88
N ALA A 70 1.34 -13.68 12.76
CA ALA A 70 2.57 -14.26 12.21
C ALA A 70 3.27 -15.23 13.16
N GLY A 71 2.76 -15.42 14.40
CA GLY A 71 3.33 -16.32 15.40
C GLY A 71 4.39 -15.70 16.31
N ALA A 72 4.58 -14.38 16.27
CA ALA A 72 5.51 -13.69 17.16
C ALA A 72 4.98 -13.71 18.60
N LYS A 73 5.88 -13.86 19.58
CA LYS A 73 5.53 -13.94 21.01
C LYS A 73 6.11 -12.76 21.77
N LEU A 74 5.37 -12.25 22.75
CA LEU A 74 5.86 -11.20 23.63
C LEU A 74 7.03 -11.73 24.47
N ASN A 75 8.16 -11.06 24.38
CA ASN A 75 9.29 -11.22 25.26
C ASN A 75 9.08 -10.33 26.49
N THR A 76 8.78 -10.95 27.63
CA THR A 76 8.45 -10.25 28.87
C THR A 76 9.63 -9.51 29.49
N THR A 77 10.85 -9.78 29.04
CA THR A 77 12.07 -9.12 29.51
C THR A 77 12.35 -7.83 28.74
N THR A 78 12.12 -7.82 27.43
CA THR A 78 12.40 -6.66 26.56
C THR A 78 11.15 -5.83 26.23
N GLY A 79 9.95 -6.40 26.44
CA GLY A 79 8.68 -5.79 26.03
C GLY A 79 8.44 -5.82 24.52
N LEU A 80 9.27 -6.52 23.75
CA LEU A 80 9.18 -6.63 22.28
C LEU A 80 8.53 -7.95 21.87
N TYR A 81 7.95 -8.00 20.67
CA TYR A 81 7.42 -9.25 20.08
C TYR A 81 8.49 -9.90 19.19
N ASP A 82 8.92 -11.10 19.57
CA ASP A 82 9.93 -11.87 18.85
C ASP A 82 9.28 -12.96 17.99
N LEU A 83 9.58 -12.98 16.69
CA LEU A 83 9.23 -14.09 15.79
C LEU A 83 10.46 -14.97 15.59
N LYS A 84 10.58 -16.03 16.40
CA LYS A 84 11.68 -16.96 16.32
C LYS A 84 11.28 -18.17 15.47
N THR A 85 11.71 -18.18 14.21
CA THR A 85 11.62 -19.38 13.38
C THR A 85 12.70 -20.34 13.84
N GLU A 86 12.36 -21.17 14.83
CA GLU A 86 13.21 -22.30 15.20
C GLU A 86 13.15 -23.30 14.05
N ASN A 87 14.09 -23.19 13.11
CA ASN A 87 14.47 -24.33 12.27
C ASN A 87 15.21 -25.31 13.20
N THR A 88 14.48 -25.91 14.14
CA THR A 88 15.04 -26.95 15.00
C THR A 88 15.58 -28.00 14.06
N LEU A 89 16.90 -28.12 14.03
CA LEU A 89 17.69 -29.00 13.19
C LEU A 89 16.89 -30.26 12.86
N LEU A 90 16.78 -30.57 11.58
CA LEU A 90 16.51 -31.94 11.15
C LEU A 90 17.50 -32.81 11.93
N THR A 91 17.02 -33.51 12.97
CA THR A 91 17.90 -34.34 13.77
C THR A 91 18.48 -35.41 12.86
N THR A 92 19.68 -35.89 13.13
CA THR A 92 20.25 -37.00 12.34
C THR A 92 19.27 -38.17 12.28
N ASP A 93 18.57 -38.44 13.38
CA ASP A 93 17.54 -39.49 13.47
C ASP A 93 16.36 -39.20 12.51
N ALA A 94 15.82 -37.98 12.52
CA ALA A 94 14.73 -37.59 11.61
C ALA A 94 15.17 -37.55 10.14
N ALA A 95 16.46 -37.31 9.87
CA ALA A 95 17.02 -37.38 8.52
C ALA A 95 17.14 -38.83 8.03
N PHE A 96 17.63 -39.74 8.87
CA PHE A 96 17.78 -41.16 8.52
C PHE A 96 16.42 -41.89 8.41
N ASP A 97 15.44 -41.55 9.24
CA ASP A 97 14.07 -42.09 9.13
C ASP A 97 13.42 -41.78 7.78
N LYS A 98 13.77 -40.64 7.16
CA LYS A 98 13.27 -40.23 5.84
C LYS A 98 13.99 -40.91 4.67
N LEU A 99 15.10 -41.61 4.92
CA LEU A 99 15.84 -42.41 3.94
C LEU A 99 15.48 -43.90 4.01
N GLY A 100 14.83 -44.35 5.10
CA GLY A 100 14.52 -45.77 5.34
C GLY A 100 13.50 -46.41 4.41
N ASN A 101 12.79 -45.63 3.58
CA ASN A 101 11.90 -46.13 2.53
C ASN A 101 12.51 -46.04 1.12
N GLY A 102 13.82 -45.81 1.04
CA GLY A 102 14.56 -45.56 -0.20
C GLY A 102 14.81 -46.76 -1.12
N ASP A 103 14.38 -47.97 -0.79
CA ASP A 103 14.34 -49.11 -1.71
C ASP A 103 13.24 -50.10 -1.30
N LYS A 104 12.25 -50.29 -2.18
CA LYS A 104 11.46 -51.52 -2.29
C LYS A 104 11.64 -52.07 -3.69
#